data_AF-A0A939NL70-F1
#
_entry.id   AF-A0A939NL70-F1
#
_cell.length_a   1.000
_cell.length_b   1.000
_cell.length_c   1.000
_cell.angle_alpha   90.00
_cell.angle_beta   90.00
_cell.angle_gamma   90.00
#
_symmetry.space_group_name_H-M   'P 1'
#
loop_
_entity.id
_entity.type
_entity.pdbx_description
1 polymer ?
#
loop_
_entity_poly.entity_id
_entity_poly.type
_entity_poly.pdbx_seq_one_letter_code
_entity_poly.pdbx_strand_id
1 'polypeptide(L)'
;MFPRISLTASTGYSSSEVKNLFDSDSRVWSFAPQINIPIFNAGKLKSELRLAEIRKSGAVISYEQTIQTAFKDVADGLSGLETFGLQIMAQREP
;
A
#
# COMPACT_ATOMS: atom_id res chain seq x y z
N MET A 1 -3.71 18.02 -9.75
CA MET A 1 -4.22 17.00 -10.70
C MET A 1 -3.22 16.92 -11.83
N PHE A 2 -2.82 15.72 -12.25
CA PHE A 2 -1.83 15.55 -13.30
C PHE A 2 -2.43 14.74 -14.46
N PRO A 3 -1.99 14.98 -15.71
CA PRO A 3 -2.34 14.13 -16.85
C PRO A 3 -1.96 12.68 -16.58
N ARG A 4 -2.79 11.74 -17.02
CA ARG A 4 -2.38 10.34 -17.16
C ARG A 4 -1.94 10.11 -18.60
N ILE A 5 -0.71 9.63 -18.77
CA ILE A 5 -0.15 9.26 -20.07
C ILE A 5 -0.12 7.73 -20.11
N SER A 6 -0.68 7.14 -21.16
CA SER A 6 -0.67 5.70 -21.43
C SER A 6 -0.02 5.45 -22.79
N LEU A 7 0.87 4.47 -22.88
CA LEU A 7 1.51 4.07 -24.12
C LEU A 7 1.21 2.60 -24.36
N THR A 8 0.51 2.28 -25.43
CA THR A 8 0.21 0.90 -25.84
C THR A 8 0.99 0.59 -27.10
N ALA A 9 1.76 -0.49 -27.09
CA ALA A 9 2.42 -1.00 -28.27
C ALA A 9 2.12 -2.50 -28.41
N SER A 10 1.97 -2.96 -29.65
CA SER A 10 1.88 -4.38 -29.95
C SER A 10 2.70 -4.71 -31.19
N THR A 11 3.15 -5.95 -31.27
CA THR A 11 3.83 -6.50 -32.43
C THR A 11 3.44 -7.96 -32.57
N GLY A 12 3.42 -8.48 -33.77
CA GLY A 12 3.07 -9.87 -34.02
C GLY A 12 2.75 -10.12 -35.48
N TYR A 13 1.84 -11.04 -35.71
CA TYR A 13 1.38 -11.39 -37.04
C TYR A 13 -0.14 -11.30 -37.13
N SER A 14 -0.65 -10.87 -38.27
CA SER A 14 -2.07 -10.80 -38.58
C SER A 14 -2.27 -11.18 -40.04
N SER A 15 -3.17 -12.14 -40.28
CA SER A 15 -3.52 -12.62 -41.61
C SER A 15 -4.98 -13.04 -41.64
N SER A 16 -5.63 -12.89 -42.80
CA SER A 16 -6.98 -13.42 -43.05
C SER A 16 -7.00 -14.94 -43.19
N GLU A 17 -5.88 -15.56 -43.57
CA GLU A 17 -5.72 -17.00 -43.74
C GLU A 17 -4.58 -17.52 -42.85
N VAL A 18 -4.82 -18.60 -42.10
CA VAL A 18 -3.84 -19.17 -41.14
C VAL A 18 -2.56 -19.65 -41.83
N LYS A 19 -2.66 -20.16 -43.08
CA LYS A 19 -1.48 -20.63 -43.84
C LYS A 19 -0.45 -19.53 -44.10
N ASN A 20 -0.86 -18.26 -44.16
CA ASN A 20 0.02 -17.12 -44.41
C ASN A 20 0.37 -16.37 -43.11
N LEU A 21 -0.02 -16.90 -41.93
CA LEU A 21 0.08 -16.18 -40.65
C LEU A 21 1.53 -15.91 -40.22
N PHE A 22 2.51 -16.67 -40.70
CA PHE A 22 3.92 -16.45 -40.36
C PHE A 22 4.75 -15.95 -41.55
N ASP A 23 4.08 -15.59 -42.65
CA ASP A 23 4.74 -15.02 -43.82
C ASP A 23 5.29 -13.62 -43.50
N SER A 24 6.29 -13.19 -44.25
CA SER A 24 6.97 -11.89 -44.04
C SER A 24 6.01 -10.71 -43.99
N ASP A 25 4.95 -10.78 -44.80
CA ASP A 25 4.00 -9.70 -45.08
C ASP A 25 2.86 -9.67 -44.04
N SER A 26 2.69 -10.74 -43.27
CA SER A 26 1.72 -10.83 -42.19
C SER A 26 2.21 -10.17 -40.90
N ARG A 27 3.47 -9.70 -40.85
CA ARG A 27 4.01 -8.98 -39.69
C ARG A 27 3.32 -7.64 -39.52
N VAL A 28 2.81 -7.41 -38.33
CA VAL A 28 2.13 -6.17 -37.95
C VAL A 28 2.67 -5.64 -36.62
N TRP A 29 2.63 -4.33 -36.49
CA TRP A 29 2.90 -3.65 -35.24
C TRP A 29 1.92 -2.48 -35.08
N SER A 30 1.67 -2.08 -33.85
CA SER A 30 0.88 -0.90 -33.53
C SER A 30 1.52 -0.13 -32.38
N PHE A 31 1.35 1.19 -32.42
CA PHE A 31 1.77 2.09 -31.35
C PHE A 31 0.68 3.16 -31.16
N ALA A 32 0.10 3.19 -29.97
CA ALA A 32 -1.06 4.02 -29.62
C ALA A 32 -0.81 4.74 -28.28
N PRO A 33 -0.20 5.93 -28.30
CA PRO A 33 -0.11 6.79 -27.12
C PRO A 33 -1.44 7.51 -26.85
N GLN A 34 -1.77 7.70 -25.57
CA GLN A 34 -2.97 8.40 -25.12
C GLN A 34 -2.65 9.31 -23.93
N ILE A 35 -3.22 10.52 -23.93
CA ILE A 35 -3.16 11.48 -22.81
C ILE A 35 -4.58 11.74 -22.33
N ASN A 36 -4.81 11.63 -21.01
CA ASN A 36 -6.08 11.93 -20.38
C ASN A 36 -5.92 13.00 -19.29
N ILE A 37 -6.69 14.09 -19.40
CA ILE A 37 -6.71 15.18 -18.43
C ILE A 37 -8.16 15.40 -17.97
N PRO A 38 -8.52 14.98 -16.74
CA PRO A 38 -9.85 15.26 -16.21
C PRO A 38 -10.00 16.74 -15.85
N ILE A 39 -10.73 17.51 -16.66
CA ILE A 39 -11.00 18.94 -16.39
C ILE A 39 -12.09 19.10 -15.30
N PHE A 40 -13.10 18.24 -15.33
CA PHE A 40 -14.15 18.19 -14.31
C PHE A 40 -14.39 16.75 -13.86
N ASN A 41 -14.31 16.50 -12.56
CA ASN A 41 -14.56 15.19 -11.95
C ASN A 41 -15.46 15.27 -10.71
N ALA A 42 -16.24 16.36 -10.59
CA ALA A 42 -17.11 16.65 -9.44
C ALA A 42 -16.42 16.53 -8.07
N GLY A 43 -15.11 16.81 -7.98
CA GLY A 43 -14.36 16.74 -6.72
C GLY A 43 -13.88 15.34 -6.32
N LYS A 44 -14.15 14.29 -7.10
CA LYS A 44 -13.75 12.90 -6.81
C LYS A 44 -12.28 12.76 -6.38
N LEU A 45 -11.36 13.32 -7.14
CA LEU A 45 -9.92 13.23 -6.82
C LEU A 45 -9.55 14.01 -5.54
N LYS A 46 -10.26 15.08 -5.19
CA LYS A 46 -10.05 15.78 -3.91
C LYS A 46 -10.53 14.92 -2.75
N SER A 47 -11.65 14.23 -2.92
CA SER A 47 -12.18 13.30 -1.91
C SER A 47 -11.28 12.09 -1.71
N GLU A 48 -10.73 11.52 -2.80
CA GLU A 48 -9.75 10.43 -2.74
C GLU A 48 -8.46 10.87 -2.02
N LEU A 49 -7.96 12.08 -2.30
CA LEU A 49 -6.83 12.65 -1.57
C LEU A 49 -7.12 12.79 -0.07
N ARG A 50 -8.28 13.35 0.30
CA ARG A 50 -8.70 13.46 1.70
C ARG A 50 -8.79 12.11 2.40
N LEU A 51 -9.33 11.10 1.71
CA LEU A 51 -9.39 9.74 2.25
C LEU A 51 -7.99 9.15 2.48
N ALA A 52 -7.06 9.39 1.55
CA ALA A 52 -5.66 8.96 1.70
C ALA A 52 -4.97 9.66 2.89
N GLU A 53 -5.23 10.96 3.09
CA GLU A 53 -4.72 11.72 4.25
C GLU A 53 -5.28 11.17 5.57
N ILE A 54 -6.58 10.88 5.66
CA ILE A 54 -7.20 10.28 6.85
C ILE A 54 -6.58 8.91 7.14
N ARG A 55 -6.39 8.07 6.13
CA ARG A 55 -5.74 6.75 6.28
C ARG A 55 -4.30 6.89 6.77
N LYS A 56 -3.56 7.87 6.26
CA LYS A 56 -2.21 8.17 6.73
C LYS A 56 -2.22 8.58 8.21
N SER A 57 -3.09 9.50 8.61
CA SER A 57 -3.20 9.92 10.01
C SER A 57 -3.59 8.75 10.93
N GLY A 58 -4.51 7.89 10.50
CA GLY A 58 -4.86 6.67 11.23
C GLY A 58 -3.68 5.70 11.39
N ALA A 59 -2.85 5.55 10.36
CA ALA A 59 -1.64 4.74 10.45
C ALA A 59 -0.62 5.31 11.44
N VAL A 60 -0.48 6.65 11.52
CA VAL A 60 0.38 7.31 12.52
C VAL A 60 -0.15 7.05 13.93
N ILE A 61 -1.45 7.20 14.16
CA ILE A 61 -2.07 6.94 15.48
C ILE A 61 -1.85 5.47 15.89
N SER A 62 -2.06 4.53 14.97
CA SER A 62 -1.83 3.11 15.25
C SER A 62 -0.38 2.83 15.63
N TYR A 63 0.57 3.46 14.93
CA TYR A 63 1.99 3.35 15.24
C TYR A 63 2.31 3.89 16.63
N GLU A 64 1.80 5.07 16.97
CA GLU A 64 1.96 5.68 18.30
C GLU A 64 1.36 4.78 19.40
N GLN A 65 0.16 4.24 19.19
CA GLN A 65 -0.47 3.32 20.13
C GLN A 65 0.35 2.04 20.31
N THR A 66 0.89 1.46 19.23
CA THR A 66 1.76 0.27 19.32
C THR A 66 2.98 0.55 20.20
N ILE A 67 3.61 1.71 20.04
CA ILE A 67 4.74 2.12 20.87
C ILE A 67 4.31 2.29 22.33
N GLN A 68 3.22 3.02 22.59
CA GLN A 68 2.72 3.24 23.95
C GLN A 68 2.41 1.93 24.68
N THR A 69 1.76 0.99 24.00
CA THR A 69 1.48 -0.34 24.56
C THR A 69 2.78 -1.09 24.86
N ALA A 70 3.74 -1.11 23.94
CA ALA A 70 5.02 -1.78 24.18
C ALA A 70 5.76 -1.21 25.39
N PHE A 71 5.75 0.12 25.57
CA PHE A 71 6.33 0.75 26.77
C PHE A 71 5.57 0.38 28.05
N LYS A 72 4.24 0.34 28.01
CA LYS A 72 3.41 -0.08 29.13
C LYS A 72 3.74 -1.53 29.53
N ASP A 73 3.82 -2.44 28.57
CA ASP A 73 4.10 -3.85 28.83
C ASP A 73 5.47 -4.06 29.49
N VAL A 74 6.49 -3.29 29.07
CA VAL A 74 7.82 -3.31 29.71
C VAL A 74 7.75 -2.79 31.15
N ALA A 75 7.04 -1.69 31.40
CA ALA A 75 6.91 -1.11 32.74
C ALA A 75 6.13 -2.03 33.69
N ASP A 76 5.04 -2.63 33.22
CA ASP A 76 4.24 -3.60 33.96
C ASP A 76 5.10 -4.86 34.28
N GLY A 77 5.90 -5.33 33.31
CA GLY A 77 6.84 -6.44 33.51
C GLY A 77 7.90 -6.18 34.57
N LEU A 78 8.50 -4.98 34.56
CA LEU A 78 9.51 -4.58 35.57
C LEU A 78 8.90 -4.46 36.97
N SER A 79 7.72 -3.85 37.08
CA SER A 79 7.01 -3.70 38.36
C SER A 79 6.56 -5.05 38.94
N GLY A 80 6.16 -5.99 38.07
CA GLY A 80 5.85 -7.36 38.47
C GLY A 80 7.05 -8.07 39.09
N LEU A 81 8.23 -7.96 38.45
CA LEU A 81 9.48 -8.53 38.98
C LEU A 81 9.83 -8.00 40.38
N GLU A 82 9.70 -6.69 40.58
CA GLU A 82 9.95 -6.05 41.89
C GLU A 82 8.98 -6.59 42.95
N THR A 83 7.69 -6.65 42.63
CA THR A 83 6.65 -7.14 43.54
C THR A 83 6.88 -8.62 43.93
N PHE A 84 7.23 -9.48 42.97
CA PHE A 84 7.56 -10.88 43.25
C PHE A 84 8.76 -11.02 44.19
N GLY A 85 9.79 -10.19 44.01
CA GLY A 85 10.95 -10.16 44.91
C GLY A 85 10.56 -9.84 46.36
N LEU A 86 9.75 -8.79 46.55
CA LEU A 86 9.23 -8.41 47.87
C LEU A 86 8.39 -9.52 48.50
N GLN A 87 7.53 -10.18 47.71
CA GLN A 87 6.67 -11.25 48.20
C GLN A 87 7.45 -12.49 48.64
N ILE A 88 8.54 -12.84 47.92
CA ILE A 88 9.44 -13.92 48.32
C ILE A 88 10.15 -13.59 49.64
N MET A 89 10.61 -12.36 49.82
CA MET A 89 11.25 -11.95 51.08
C MET A 89 10.25 -12.00 52.25
N ALA A 90 9.04 -11.48 52.07
CA ALA A 90 8.00 -11.50 53.11
C ALA A 90 7.53 -12.92 53.49
N GLN A 91 7.55 -13.88 52.56
CA GLN A 91 7.23 -15.29 52.85
C GLN A 91 8.37 -16.07 53.50
N ARG A 92 9.59 -15.52 53.51
CA ARG A 92 10.79 -16.20 54.03
C ARG A 92 11.14 -15.77 55.45
N GLU A 93 10.47 -14.76 55.98
CA GLU A 93 10.53 -14.43 57.42
C GLU A 93 9.56 -15.36 58.19
N PRO A 94 10.05 -16.12 59.19
CA PRO A 94 9.27 -17.07 59.99
C PRO A 94 8.36 -16.42 61.04
#